data_AF-A0A924FNG1-F1
#
_entry.id   AF-A0A924FNG1-F1
#
_cell.length_a   1.000
_cell.length_b   1.000
_cell.length_c   1.000
_cell.angle_alpha   90.00
_cell.angle_beta   90.00
_cell.angle_gamma   90.00
#
_symmetry.space_group_name_H-M   'P 1'
#
loop_
_entity.id
_entity.type
_entity.pdbx_description
1 polymer ?
#
loop_
_entity_poly.entity_id
_entity_poly.type
_entity_poly.pdbx_seq_one_letter_code
_entity_poly.pdbx_strand_id
1 'polypeptide(L)'
;MPVHDKLNQKSIFLIGLMGSGKTTVGRALAKKLNKRFIDSDHEIEARTGASISLIFEIEGEESFRQREAEVIRDLTAQDDIVLATGGGAIMHPGSRALLATRGTVIYLRASVGSILQRTSHDKNRPLLQTADPRRRIEELSRTREPLYTEIADIVIDTGRPNVQFLVQSILAQLEAMPPKTSDLSMHSPSKITDSSTPVADFTPATLNVDLGERSYPISIGLSLLDDAALVARHVHGPRAAIVTNTVVAPLYLERLTRSLVSAGKQVTQIILPDGEEEKNWSSLMLIFDALLADKCDRKTTLIALGGGVVGDMTGFAAATYMRGVPLVQVPTTLLSQVDSSVGGKTGINHPLGKNMIGAFYQPQAVIADTGTLSTLPARELSAGLAEVIKHGAIIDTDFFDWIENNIGALLAKDAVALAHAIQRSCAIKAEVVRQDERESGIRAILNFGHTFAHAIEAGLGYGTWLHGEAVGCGMVMAADLSQRLGFIDAETSARIARLVKAAGLPTVAPDLGQDTWLDLMEVDKKNEGGVIKFILLKPLGTAVITTAPAAELAATLQACVQPH
;
A
#
# COMPACT_ATOMS: atom_id res chain seq x y z
N MET A 1 28.98 7.22 -25.85
CA MET A 1 28.20 5.98 -26.12
C MET A 1 26.80 6.17 -25.55
N PRO A 2 25.74 5.98 -26.34
CA PRO A 2 24.37 6.03 -25.82
C PRO A 2 24.18 4.97 -24.72
N VAL A 3 23.30 5.26 -23.75
CA VAL A 3 23.02 4.40 -22.58
C VAL A 3 22.58 2.98 -22.98
N HIS A 4 21.95 2.83 -24.15
CA HIS A 4 21.60 1.53 -24.72
C HIS A 4 22.80 0.60 -25.01
N ASP A 5 24.00 1.12 -25.30
CA ASP A 5 25.20 0.28 -25.52
C ASP A 5 25.79 -0.25 -24.21
N LYS A 6 25.58 0.44 -23.09
CA LYS A 6 26.16 0.06 -21.77
C LYS A 6 25.41 -1.09 -21.10
N LEU A 7 24.11 -1.17 -21.29
CA LEU A 7 23.27 -2.30 -20.83
C LEU A 7 23.59 -3.59 -21.60
N ASN A 8 24.15 -3.46 -22.80
CA ASN A 8 24.33 -4.55 -23.73
C ASN A 8 25.55 -5.43 -23.42
N GLN A 9 26.48 -5.03 -22.54
CA GLN A 9 27.76 -5.74 -22.32
C GLN A 9 27.85 -6.60 -21.04
N LYS A 10 26.91 -6.51 -20.08
CA LYS A 10 26.99 -7.28 -18.83
C LYS A 10 25.96 -8.42 -18.79
N SER A 11 26.34 -9.53 -18.18
CA SER A 11 25.46 -10.68 -17.95
C SER A 11 24.45 -10.38 -16.82
N ILE A 12 23.24 -10.94 -16.93
CA ILE A 12 22.15 -10.77 -15.97
C ILE A 12 21.83 -12.12 -15.34
N PHE A 13 21.74 -12.17 -14.02
CA PHE A 13 21.51 -13.41 -13.28
C PHE A 13 20.19 -13.33 -12.50
N LEU A 14 19.25 -14.22 -12.80
CA LEU A 14 17.96 -14.30 -12.14
C LEU A 14 18.02 -15.34 -11.02
N ILE A 15 17.80 -14.89 -9.78
CA ILE A 15 17.75 -15.71 -8.57
C ILE A 15 16.34 -15.70 -7.96
N GLY A 16 16.09 -16.65 -7.07
CA GLY A 16 14.83 -16.77 -6.33
C GLY A 16 14.33 -18.21 -6.24
N LEU A 17 13.33 -18.43 -5.40
CA LEU A 17 12.80 -19.77 -5.14
C LEU A 17 12.22 -20.43 -6.39
N MET A 18 12.09 -21.74 -6.31
CA MET A 18 11.41 -22.53 -7.33
C MET A 18 9.98 -22.00 -7.55
N GLY A 19 9.50 -21.93 -8.80
CA GLY A 19 8.19 -21.33 -9.10
C GLY A 19 8.12 -19.79 -9.11
N SER A 20 9.22 -19.07 -8.86
CA SER A 20 9.25 -17.60 -8.94
C SER A 20 9.20 -17.02 -10.36
N GLY A 21 9.29 -17.85 -11.40
CA GLY A 21 9.17 -17.41 -12.80
C GLY A 21 10.49 -17.09 -13.50
N LYS A 22 11.65 -17.44 -12.93
CA LYS A 22 13.00 -17.22 -13.49
C LYS A 22 13.12 -17.62 -14.96
N THR A 23 12.73 -18.84 -15.31
CA THR A 23 12.82 -19.35 -16.70
C THR A 23 11.94 -18.55 -17.65
N THR A 24 10.72 -18.21 -17.25
CA THR A 24 9.75 -17.48 -18.08
C THR A 24 10.16 -16.02 -18.28
N VAL A 25 10.50 -15.32 -17.20
CA VAL A 25 10.97 -13.93 -17.23
C VAL A 25 12.32 -13.84 -17.94
N GLY A 26 13.24 -14.77 -17.67
CA GLY A 26 14.56 -14.80 -18.27
C GLY A 26 14.55 -14.96 -19.78
N ARG A 27 13.72 -15.85 -20.34
CA ARG A 27 13.58 -15.98 -21.80
C ARG A 27 13.08 -14.69 -22.44
N ALA A 28 12.07 -14.07 -21.83
CA ALA A 28 11.49 -12.83 -22.35
C ALA A 28 12.48 -11.66 -22.24
N LEU A 29 13.23 -11.57 -21.15
CA LEU A 29 14.27 -10.55 -20.92
C LEU A 29 15.43 -10.72 -21.89
N ALA A 30 15.94 -11.95 -22.07
CA ALA A 30 17.02 -12.25 -23.01
C ALA A 30 16.65 -11.85 -24.44
N LYS A 31 15.42 -12.12 -24.87
CA LYS A 31 14.90 -11.70 -26.18
C LYS A 31 14.87 -10.18 -26.35
N LYS A 32 14.52 -9.44 -25.29
CA LYS A 32 14.48 -7.96 -25.31
C LYS A 32 15.86 -7.33 -25.33
N LEU A 33 16.83 -7.95 -24.65
CA LEU A 33 18.20 -7.48 -24.56
C LEU A 33 19.12 -8.08 -25.64
N ASN A 34 18.59 -8.91 -26.54
CA ASN A 34 19.37 -9.64 -27.54
C ASN A 34 20.54 -10.45 -26.93
N LYS A 35 20.31 -11.09 -25.79
CA LYS A 35 21.28 -11.91 -25.05
C LYS A 35 20.92 -13.39 -25.14
N ARG A 36 21.88 -14.28 -24.90
CA ARG A 36 21.63 -15.72 -24.83
C ARG A 36 20.97 -16.07 -23.49
N PHE A 37 19.84 -16.76 -23.53
CA PHE A 37 19.21 -17.30 -22.33
C PHE A 37 19.80 -18.67 -21.96
N ILE A 38 20.13 -18.87 -20.68
CA ILE A 38 20.61 -20.13 -20.12
C ILE A 38 19.83 -20.42 -18.84
N ASP A 39 19.40 -21.67 -18.66
CA ASP A 39 18.82 -22.17 -17.40
C ASP A 39 19.82 -23.15 -16.79
N SER A 40 20.32 -22.88 -15.58
CA SER A 40 21.39 -23.70 -14.98
C SER A 40 20.93 -25.13 -14.69
N ASP A 41 19.64 -25.32 -14.38
CA ASP A 41 19.10 -26.65 -14.09
C ASP A 41 19.15 -27.50 -15.37
N HIS A 42 18.77 -26.94 -16.52
CA HIS A 42 18.89 -27.62 -17.82
C HIS A 42 20.35 -27.87 -18.23
N GLU A 43 21.27 -26.94 -17.93
CA GLU A 43 22.70 -27.12 -18.22
C GLU A 43 23.29 -28.29 -17.40
N ILE A 44 22.89 -28.43 -16.13
CA ILE A 44 23.30 -29.57 -15.29
C ILE A 44 22.82 -30.88 -15.89
N GLU A 45 21.55 -30.97 -16.30
CA GLU A 45 20.99 -32.19 -16.92
C GLU A 45 21.66 -32.50 -18.26
N ALA A 46 21.97 -31.49 -19.07
CA ALA A 46 22.64 -31.66 -20.36
C ALA A 46 24.09 -32.16 -20.20
N ARG A 47 24.84 -31.65 -19.21
CA ARG A 47 26.23 -32.07 -18.94
C ARG A 47 26.32 -33.49 -18.37
N THR A 48 25.32 -33.90 -17.60
CA THR A 48 25.31 -35.20 -16.92
C THR A 48 24.58 -36.29 -17.70
N GLY A 49 23.68 -35.92 -18.60
CA GLY A 49 22.76 -36.85 -19.28
C GLY A 49 21.69 -37.44 -18.35
N ALA A 50 21.53 -36.90 -17.14
CA ALA A 50 20.62 -37.38 -16.11
C ALA A 50 19.72 -36.24 -15.60
N SER A 51 18.50 -36.57 -15.17
CA SER A 51 17.61 -35.58 -14.56
C SER A 51 18.09 -35.18 -13.17
N ILE A 52 17.79 -33.95 -12.74
CA ILE A 52 18.14 -33.47 -11.39
C ILE A 52 17.59 -34.41 -10.31
N SER A 53 16.35 -34.89 -10.47
CA SER A 53 15.75 -35.85 -9.53
C SER A 53 16.60 -37.12 -9.37
N LEU A 54 17.12 -37.67 -10.47
CA LEU A 54 17.97 -38.86 -10.44
C LEU A 54 19.35 -38.56 -9.83
N ILE A 55 19.91 -37.38 -10.11
CA ILE A 55 21.18 -36.95 -9.49
C ILE A 55 21.03 -36.82 -7.98
N PHE A 56 19.94 -36.22 -7.50
CA PHE A 56 19.64 -36.13 -6.06
C PHE A 56 19.46 -37.50 -5.42
N GLU A 57 18.83 -38.45 -6.13
CA GLU A 57 18.61 -39.82 -5.64
C GLU A 57 19.91 -40.62 -5.53
N ILE A 58 20.80 -40.50 -6.51
CA ILE A 58 22.05 -41.27 -6.57
C ILE A 58 23.15 -40.65 -5.69
N GLU A 59 23.32 -39.32 -5.74
CA GLU A 59 24.48 -38.64 -5.17
C GLU A 59 24.16 -37.81 -3.92
N GLY A 60 22.87 -37.60 -3.62
CA GLY A 60 22.44 -36.76 -2.50
C GLY A 60 22.55 -35.25 -2.75
N GLU A 61 21.97 -34.47 -1.85
CA GLU A 61 21.90 -33.00 -1.99
C GLU A 61 23.28 -32.34 -1.96
N GLU A 62 24.20 -32.78 -1.11
CA GLU A 62 25.51 -32.14 -0.96
C GLU A 62 26.35 -32.22 -2.25
N SER A 63 26.41 -33.40 -2.88
CA SER A 63 27.09 -33.60 -4.17
C SER A 63 26.43 -32.77 -5.27
N PHE A 64 25.09 -32.74 -5.31
CA PHE A 64 24.37 -31.88 -6.24
C PHE A 64 24.74 -30.40 -6.07
N ARG A 65 24.85 -29.89 -4.84
CA ARG A 65 25.22 -28.50 -4.59
C ARG A 65 26.64 -28.17 -5.06
N GLN A 66 27.57 -29.12 -4.95
CA GLN A 66 28.93 -28.95 -5.49
C GLN A 66 28.90 -28.83 -7.02
N ARG A 67 28.16 -29.70 -7.71
CA ARG A 67 27.96 -29.61 -9.17
C ARG A 67 27.26 -28.33 -9.60
N GLU A 68 26.21 -27.93 -8.86
CA GLU A 68 25.51 -26.66 -9.09
C GLU A 68 26.49 -25.48 -9.00
N ALA A 69 27.39 -25.48 -8.02
CA ALA A 69 28.41 -24.44 -7.88
C ALA A 69 29.43 -24.43 -9.03
N GLU A 70 29.87 -25.59 -9.53
CA GLU A 70 30.75 -25.69 -10.70
C GLU A 70 30.09 -25.17 -11.97
N VAL A 71 28.82 -25.54 -12.21
CA VAL A 71 28.06 -25.06 -13.36
C VAL A 71 27.84 -23.54 -13.26
N ILE A 72 27.47 -23.01 -12.09
CA ILE A 72 27.36 -21.55 -11.89
C ILE A 72 28.70 -20.85 -12.13
N ARG A 73 29.83 -21.43 -11.69
CA ARG A 73 31.17 -20.87 -11.95
C ARG A 73 31.46 -20.75 -13.45
N ASP A 74 31.14 -21.79 -14.21
CA ASP A 74 31.41 -21.84 -15.64
C ASP A 74 30.44 -20.94 -16.44
N LEU A 75 29.16 -20.91 -16.06
CA LEU A 75 28.13 -20.09 -16.72
C LEU A 75 28.34 -18.60 -16.45
N THR A 76 28.67 -18.22 -15.21
CA THR A 76 28.93 -16.81 -14.86
C THR A 76 30.24 -16.28 -15.44
N ALA A 77 31.11 -17.13 -15.96
CA ALA A 77 32.29 -16.72 -16.71
C ALA A 77 31.99 -16.32 -18.16
N GLN A 78 30.77 -16.55 -18.65
CA GLN A 78 30.33 -16.15 -19.98
C GLN A 78 29.80 -14.71 -19.97
N ASP A 79 30.12 -13.99 -21.04
CA ASP A 79 29.58 -12.66 -21.30
C ASP A 79 28.27 -12.75 -22.08
N ASP A 80 27.47 -11.69 -22.00
CA ASP A 80 26.23 -11.50 -22.77
C ASP A 80 25.14 -12.58 -22.62
N ILE A 81 25.00 -13.10 -21.40
CA ILE A 81 23.95 -14.06 -21.05
C ILE A 81 22.89 -13.50 -20.09
N VAL A 82 21.70 -14.09 -20.16
CA VAL A 82 20.70 -14.05 -19.08
C VAL A 82 20.62 -15.46 -18.49
N LEU A 83 21.10 -15.62 -17.25
CA LEU A 83 21.15 -16.90 -16.54
C LEU A 83 20.00 -16.99 -15.54
N ALA A 84 19.11 -17.97 -15.68
CA ALA A 84 18.21 -18.40 -14.61
C ALA A 84 18.91 -19.45 -13.75
N THR A 85 19.07 -19.19 -12.46
CA THR A 85 19.73 -20.15 -11.54
C THR A 85 18.74 -21.14 -10.94
N GLY A 86 19.24 -22.29 -10.52
CA GLY A 86 18.55 -23.20 -9.61
C GLY A 86 18.20 -22.50 -8.29
N GLY A 87 17.10 -22.92 -7.67
CA GLY A 87 16.63 -22.32 -6.42
C GLY A 87 17.60 -22.53 -5.24
N GLY A 88 18.55 -23.47 -5.34
CA GLY A 88 19.55 -23.71 -4.29
C GLY A 88 20.93 -23.16 -4.61
N ALA A 89 21.15 -22.58 -5.80
CA ALA A 89 22.45 -22.05 -6.22
C ALA A 89 23.05 -21.05 -5.22
N ILE A 90 22.20 -20.27 -4.55
CA ILE A 90 22.64 -19.30 -3.53
C ILE A 90 23.12 -19.92 -2.24
N MET A 91 22.96 -21.22 -2.00
CA MET A 91 23.36 -21.85 -0.74
C MET A 91 24.89 -21.93 -0.62
N HIS A 92 25.58 -22.08 -1.76
CA HIS A 92 27.04 -22.14 -1.79
C HIS A 92 27.64 -20.72 -1.81
N PRO A 93 28.49 -20.34 -0.83
CA PRO A 93 29.06 -18.99 -0.76
C PRO A 93 29.86 -18.59 -2.00
N GLY A 94 30.58 -19.54 -2.62
CA GLY A 94 31.31 -19.29 -3.85
C GLY A 94 30.39 -18.90 -5.02
N SER A 95 29.21 -19.51 -5.12
CA SER A 95 28.22 -19.17 -6.15
C SER A 95 27.67 -17.75 -5.94
N ARG A 96 27.37 -17.38 -4.68
CA ARG A 96 26.94 -16.02 -4.33
C ARG A 96 27.97 -14.97 -4.73
N ALA A 97 29.25 -15.18 -4.40
CA ALA A 97 30.33 -14.28 -4.74
C ALA A 97 30.50 -14.10 -6.27
N LEU A 98 30.42 -15.19 -7.03
CA LEU A 98 30.53 -15.13 -8.49
C LEU A 98 29.34 -14.43 -9.15
N LEU A 99 28.12 -14.71 -8.70
CA LEU A 99 26.91 -14.02 -9.18
C LEU A 99 26.98 -12.52 -8.91
N ALA A 100 27.35 -12.11 -7.69
CA ALA A 100 27.40 -10.71 -7.29
C ALA A 100 28.50 -9.90 -8.02
N THR A 101 29.62 -10.55 -8.36
CA THR A 101 30.79 -9.88 -8.96
C THR A 101 30.80 -9.89 -10.49
N ARG A 102 30.18 -10.87 -11.14
CA ARG A 102 30.28 -11.08 -12.60
C ARG A 102 29.06 -10.61 -13.41
N GLY A 103 28.04 -10.06 -12.76
CA GLY A 103 26.84 -9.60 -13.46
C GLY A 103 25.92 -8.77 -12.58
N THR A 104 24.75 -8.45 -13.14
CA THR A 104 23.66 -7.83 -12.39
C THR A 104 22.72 -8.91 -11.88
N VAL A 105 22.49 -8.95 -10.57
CA VAL A 105 21.68 -9.98 -9.92
C VAL A 105 20.27 -9.47 -9.67
N ILE A 106 19.28 -10.19 -10.21
CA ILE A 106 17.86 -9.86 -10.08
C ILE A 106 17.18 -10.96 -9.26
N TYR A 107 16.67 -10.59 -8.09
CA TYR A 107 15.88 -11.48 -7.26
C TYR A 107 14.40 -11.40 -7.63
N LEU A 108 13.88 -12.50 -8.19
CA LEU A 108 12.44 -12.69 -8.39
C LEU A 108 11.82 -13.25 -7.11
N ARG A 109 11.23 -12.38 -6.30
CA ARG A 109 10.56 -12.72 -5.04
C ARG A 109 9.13 -13.15 -5.32
N ALA A 110 8.71 -14.31 -4.83
CA ALA A 110 7.34 -14.80 -4.99
C ALA A 110 6.76 -15.14 -3.63
N SER A 111 5.49 -14.84 -3.39
CA SER A 111 4.83 -15.27 -2.16
C SER A 111 4.72 -16.79 -2.10
N VAL A 112 4.68 -17.35 -0.89
CA VAL A 112 4.47 -18.79 -0.66
C VAL A 112 3.23 -19.28 -1.42
N GLY A 113 2.14 -18.52 -1.38
CA GLY A 113 0.90 -18.85 -2.10
C GLY A 113 1.09 -18.91 -3.62
N SER A 114 1.81 -17.95 -4.21
CA SER A 114 2.11 -17.95 -5.65
C SER A 114 3.05 -19.10 -6.06
N ILE A 115 4.03 -19.43 -5.23
CA ILE A 115 4.90 -20.59 -5.46
C ILE A 115 4.06 -21.86 -5.44
N LEU A 116 3.27 -22.06 -4.38
CA LEU A 116 2.43 -23.26 -4.19
C LEU A 116 1.47 -23.46 -5.37
N GLN A 117 0.81 -22.39 -5.84
CA GLN A 117 -0.08 -22.43 -6.99
C GLN A 117 0.66 -22.81 -8.29
N ARG A 118 1.88 -22.32 -8.50
CA ARG A 118 2.65 -22.58 -9.73
C ARG A 118 3.35 -23.94 -9.72
N THR A 119 3.63 -24.49 -8.54
CA THR A 119 4.31 -25.79 -8.39
C THR A 119 3.35 -26.96 -8.15
N SER A 120 2.05 -26.72 -7.95
CA SER A 120 1.05 -27.74 -7.61
C SER A 120 0.91 -28.87 -8.64
N HIS A 121 1.21 -28.61 -9.91
CA HIS A 121 1.08 -29.57 -11.00
C HIS A 121 2.41 -30.19 -11.46
N ASP A 122 3.53 -29.82 -10.82
CA ASP A 122 4.87 -30.23 -11.24
C ASP A 122 5.41 -31.36 -10.34
N LYS A 123 5.37 -32.60 -10.84
CA LYS A 123 5.82 -33.80 -10.11
C LYS A 123 7.35 -33.93 -10.02
N ASN A 124 8.10 -33.12 -10.77
CA ASN A 124 9.55 -33.25 -10.92
C ASN A 124 10.35 -32.40 -9.93
N ARG A 125 9.77 -32.07 -8.76
CA ARG A 125 10.42 -31.24 -7.74
C ARG A 125 10.69 -32.04 -6.46
N PRO A 126 11.87 -32.67 -6.32
CA PRO A 126 12.21 -33.54 -5.19
C PRO A 126 11.98 -32.88 -3.82
N LEU A 127 12.28 -31.58 -3.70
CA LEU A 127 12.14 -30.82 -2.45
C LEU A 127 10.68 -30.56 -2.02
N LEU A 128 9.68 -30.78 -2.89
CA LEU A 128 8.26 -30.58 -2.58
C LEU A 128 7.47 -31.89 -2.48
N GLN A 129 8.13 -33.05 -2.62
CA GLN A 129 7.52 -34.37 -2.42
C GLN A 129 7.44 -34.71 -0.92
N THR A 130 6.70 -33.89 -0.17
CA THR A 130 6.51 -34.04 1.29
C THR A 130 5.01 -34.02 1.62
N ALA A 131 4.64 -34.46 2.83
CA ALA A 131 3.25 -34.44 3.29
C ALA A 131 2.66 -33.02 3.40
N ASP A 132 3.51 -32.00 3.57
CA ASP A 132 3.11 -30.59 3.62
C ASP A 132 4.04 -29.70 2.76
N PRO A 133 3.77 -29.61 1.45
CA PRO A 133 4.56 -28.80 0.53
C PRO A 133 4.57 -27.31 0.90
N ARG A 134 3.50 -26.79 1.53
CA ARG A 134 3.41 -25.38 1.91
C ARG A 134 4.41 -25.06 3.01
N ARG A 135 4.39 -25.82 4.11
CA ARG A 135 5.35 -25.68 5.20
C ARG A 135 6.79 -25.80 4.70
N ARG A 136 7.04 -26.73 3.77
CA ARG A 136 8.36 -26.90 3.18
C ARG A 136 8.81 -25.67 2.38
N ILE A 137 7.91 -25.03 1.64
CA ILE A 137 8.21 -23.76 0.94
C ILE A 137 8.50 -22.64 1.96
N GLU A 138 7.73 -22.54 3.05
CA GLU A 138 7.94 -21.55 4.11
C GLU A 138 9.32 -21.70 4.78
N GLU A 139 9.74 -22.93 5.07
CA GLU A 139 11.09 -23.22 5.61
C GLU A 139 12.20 -22.83 4.63
N LEU A 140 12.03 -23.16 3.34
CA LEU A 140 12.99 -22.79 2.30
C LEU A 140 13.06 -21.27 2.12
N SER A 141 11.92 -20.56 2.13
CA SER A 141 11.88 -19.09 2.09
C SER A 141 12.64 -18.50 3.27
N ARG A 142 12.33 -18.92 4.50
CA ARG A 142 12.98 -18.41 5.71
C ARG A 142 14.49 -18.59 5.68
N THR A 143 14.97 -19.70 5.14
CA THR A 143 16.41 -20.02 5.08
C THR A 143 17.11 -19.27 3.94
N ARG A 144 16.45 -19.09 2.78
CA ARG A 144 17.09 -18.62 1.55
C ARG A 144 16.87 -17.14 1.24
N GLU A 145 15.80 -16.53 1.74
CA GLU A 145 15.47 -15.12 1.49
C GLU A 145 16.55 -14.13 1.94
N PRO A 146 17.20 -14.29 3.11
CA PRO A 146 18.33 -13.44 3.48
C PRO A 146 19.47 -13.52 2.46
N LEU A 147 19.77 -14.72 1.97
CA LEU A 147 20.83 -14.97 0.99
C LEU A 147 20.49 -14.45 -0.40
N TYR A 148 19.22 -14.49 -0.82
CA TYR A 148 18.79 -13.86 -2.06
C TYR A 148 18.90 -12.34 -1.98
N THR A 149 18.49 -11.76 -0.85
CA THR A 149 18.47 -10.32 -0.62
C THR A 149 19.89 -9.76 -0.51
N GLU A 150 20.79 -10.48 0.14
CA GLU A 150 22.21 -10.12 0.32
C GLU A 150 22.92 -9.79 -1.01
N ILE A 151 22.63 -10.56 -2.07
CA ILE A 151 23.33 -10.43 -3.36
C ILE A 151 22.50 -9.76 -4.45
N ALA A 152 21.25 -9.39 -4.18
CA ALA A 152 20.35 -8.82 -5.18
C ALA A 152 20.70 -7.35 -5.45
N ASP A 153 20.90 -7.02 -6.72
CA ASP A 153 20.96 -5.63 -7.18
C ASP A 153 19.56 -5.05 -7.40
N ILE A 154 18.63 -5.91 -7.83
CA ILE A 154 17.23 -5.56 -8.13
C ILE A 154 16.33 -6.64 -7.52
N VAL A 155 15.28 -6.23 -6.79
CA VAL A 155 14.25 -7.14 -6.26
C VAL A 155 12.93 -6.89 -6.99
N ILE A 156 12.33 -7.95 -7.54
CA ILE A 156 11.09 -7.91 -8.31
C ILE A 156 10.08 -8.88 -7.72
N ASP A 157 8.92 -8.36 -7.28
CA ASP A 157 7.83 -9.18 -6.79
C ASP A 157 7.03 -9.84 -7.94
N THR A 158 6.99 -11.17 -7.91
CA THR A 158 6.44 -12.04 -8.96
C THR A 158 5.14 -12.68 -8.50
N GLY A 159 4.04 -11.95 -8.60
CA GLY A 159 2.69 -12.42 -8.23
C GLY A 159 1.70 -12.42 -9.40
N ARG A 160 1.33 -11.21 -9.85
CA ARG A 160 0.17 -10.94 -10.72
C ARG A 160 0.43 -10.17 -12.03
N PRO A 161 1.55 -9.46 -12.27
CA PRO A 161 1.74 -8.84 -13.58
C PRO A 161 1.94 -9.90 -14.68
N ASN A 162 1.56 -9.56 -15.91
CA ASN A 162 1.96 -10.36 -17.06
C ASN A 162 3.49 -10.32 -17.21
N VAL A 163 4.08 -11.35 -17.83
CA VAL A 163 5.54 -11.48 -17.99
C VAL A 163 6.14 -10.26 -18.71
N GLN A 164 5.39 -9.64 -19.62
CA GLN A 164 5.85 -8.46 -20.37
C GLN A 164 6.05 -7.25 -19.45
N PHE A 165 5.15 -7.03 -18.50
CA PHE A 165 5.28 -5.96 -17.51
C PHE A 165 6.49 -6.20 -16.60
N LEU A 166 6.67 -7.42 -16.08
CA LEU A 166 7.85 -7.76 -15.27
C LEU A 166 9.16 -7.48 -16.02
N VAL A 167 9.22 -7.83 -17.31
CA VAL A 167 10.39 -7.55 -18.14
C VAL A 167 10.57 -6.04 -18.35
N GLN A 168 9.51 -5.27 -18.56
CA GLN A 168 9.60 -3.81 -18.68
C GLN A 168 10.08 -3.16 -17.38
N SER A 169 9.57 -3.59 -16.21
CA SER A 169 10.03 -3.12 -14.91
C SER A 169 11.51 -3.43 -14.69
N ILE A 170 11.95 -4.63 -15.06
CA ILE A 170 13.37 -5.01 -15.00
C ILE A 170 14.21 -4.09 -15.90
N LEU A 171 13.79 -3.86 -17.15
CA LEU A 171 14.52 -3.00 -18.08
C LEU A 171 14.62 -1.56 -17.56
N ALA A 172 13.53 -1.01 -17.03
CA ALA A 172 13.52 0.34 -16.47
C ALA A 172 14.45 0.47 -15.24
N GLN A 173 14.49 -0.54 -14.37
CA GLN A 173 15.41 -0.54 -13.24
C GLN A 173 16.88 -0.71 -13.68
N LEU A 174 17.14 -1.56 -14.65
CA LEU A 174 18.49 -1.71 -15.23
C LEU A 174 18.98 -0.39 -15.86
N GLU A 175 18.11 0.36 -16.54
CA GLU A 175 18.42 1.68 -17.11
C GLU A 175 18.73 2.74 -16.03
N ALA A 176 18.09 2.64 -14.87
CA ALA A 176 18.26 3.56 -13.75
C ALA A 176 19.46 3.22 -12.85
N MET A 177 20.11 2.07 -13.02
CA MET A 177 21.22 1.65 -12.17
C MET A 177 22.49 2.50 -12.40
N PRO A 178 23.14 3.00 -11.33
CA PRO A 178 24.46 3.60 -11.45
C PRO A 178 25.49 2.55 -11.91
N PRO A 179 26.54 2.95 -12.65
CA PRO A 179 27.59 2.01 -13.05
C PRO A 179 28.31 1.46 -11.82
N LYS A 180 28.26 0.14 -11.61
CA LYS A 180 29.10 -0.56 -10.62
C LYS A 180 30.57 -0.25 -10.93
N THR A 181 31.24 0.51 -10.07
CA THR A 181 32.67 0.77 -10.12
C THR A 181 33.43 -0.53 -9.87
N SER A 182 34.07 -1.05 -10.90
CA SER A 182 35.10 -2.07 -10.76
C SER A 182 36.41 -1.37 -10.42
N ASP A 183 36.68 -1.13 -9.14
CA ASP A 183 38.08 -1.08 -8.71
C ASP A 183 38.24 -1.45 -7.24
N LEU A 184 39.10 -2.44 -7.03
CA LEU A 184 39.59 -2.92 -5.75
C LEU A 184 40.68 -1.95 -5.27
N SER A 185 40.45 -1.26 -4.16
CA SER A 185 41.58 -0.90 -3.28
C SER A 185 41.14 -0.81 -1.83
N MET A 186 41.82 -1.62 -1.02
CA MET A 186 41.78 -1.67 0.44
C MET A 186 42.11 -0.31 1.03
N HIS A 187 41.31 0.25 1.94
CA HIS A 187 41.80 1.19 2.97
C HIS A 187 41.08 0.93 4.31
N SER A 188 41.90 0.82 5.35
CA SER A 188 41.60 0.52 6.76
C SER A 188 40.75 1.57 7.49
N PRO A 189 40.18 1.24 8.68
CA PRO A 189 39.22 2.10 9.37
C PRO A 189 39.93 3.21 10.14
N SER A 190 39.48 4.46 9.97
CA SER A 190 39.89 5.57 10.83
C SER A 190 38.70 6.14 11.60
N LYS A 191 38.77 5.87 12.90
CA LYS A 191 38.30 6.59 14.09
C LYS A 191 37.13 7.60 13.98
N ILE A 192 36.15 7.30 14.81
CA ILE A 192 35.11 8.13 15.43
C ILE A 192 35.62 9.53 15.81
N THR A 193 34.95 10.56 15.30
CA THR A 193 34.49 11.76 16.02
C THR A 193 33.61 12.58 15.08
N ASP A 194 32.28 12.54 15.23
CA ASP A 194 31.52 13.72 15.64
C ASP A 194 30.03 13.38 15.82
N SER A 195 29.49 13.92 16.90
CA SER A 195 28.10 13.78 17.32
C SER A 195 27.22 14.72 16.49
N SER A 196 26.61 14.19 15.44
CA SER A 196 25.35 14.68 14.91
C SER A 196 24.55 13.48 14.41
N THR A 197 23.47 13.15 15.11
CA THR A 197 22.47 12.18 14.65
C THR A 197 22.11 12.46 13.19
N PRO A 198 22.36 11.53 12.25
CA PRO A 198 21.85 11.68 10.89
C PRO A 198 20.33 11.54 10.99
N VAL A 199 19.60 12.55 10.54
CA VAL A 199 18.19 12.39 10.17
C VAL A 199 18.18 11.29 9.11
N ALA A 200 17.54 10.15 9.40
CA ALA A 200 17.52 9.02 8.49
C ALA A 200 16.99 9.48 7.12
N ASP A 201 17.79 9.28 6.06
CA ASP A 201 17.39 9.52 4.68
C ASP A 201 16.23 8.59 4.32
N PHE A 202 15.00 9.05 4.52
CA PHE A 202 13.80 8.34 4.10
C PHE A 202 13.63 8.52 2.60
N THR A 203 13.91 7.47 1.83
CA THR A 203 13.63 7.46 0.39
C THR A 203 12.12 7.41 0.19
N PRO A 204 11.51 8.30 -0.63
CA PRO A 204 10.07 8.27 -0.89
C PRO A 204 9.62 6.90 -1.40
N ALA A 205 8.64 6.30 -0.72
CA ALA A 205 8.00 5.07 -1.17
C ALA A 205 6.94 5.41 -2.22
N THR A 206 6.82 4.60 -3.26
CA THR A 206 5.74 4.72 -4.24
C THR A 206 4.95 3.41 -4.29
N LEU A 207 3.64 3.50 -4.09
CA LEU A 207 2.68 2.42 -4.29
C LEU A 207 1.87 2.71 -5.56
N ASN A 208 1.54 1.69 -6.35
CA ASN A 208 0.62 1.86 -7.48
C ASN A 208 -0.77 1.29 -7.14
N VAL A 209 -1.83 2.04 -7.43
CA VAL A 209 -3.21 1.55 -7.39
C VAL A 209 -3.56 1.05 -8.78
N ASP A 210 -3.63 -0.27 -8.96
CA ASP A 210 -3.86 -0.89 -10.26
C ASP A 210 -5.36 -0.90 -10.63
N LEU A 211 -5.77 -0.04 -11.56
CA LEU A 211 -7.16 0.07 -12.06
C LEU A 211 -7.23 0.08 -13.59
N GLY A 212 -6.26 -0.58 -14.24
CA GLY A 212 -6.12 -0.59 -15.69
C GLY A 212 -5.67 0.78 -16.21
N GLU A 213 -6.40 1.35 -17.16
CA GLU A 213 -6.10 2.69 -17.71
C GLU A 213 -6.22 3.82 -16.68
N ARG A 214 -6.89 3.57 -15.55
CA ARG A 214 -7.10 4.54 -14.46
C ARG A 214 -6.15 4.32 -13.29
N SER A 215 -5.07 3.56 -13.50
CA SER A 215 -4.06 3.32 -12.45
C SER A 215 -3.33 4.62 -12.11
N TYR A 216 -2.98 4.80 -10.83
CA TYR A 216 -2.27 5.98 -10.36
C TYR A 216 -1.29 5.65 -9.24
N PRO A 217 -0.17 6.39 -9.13
CA PRO A 217 0.76 6.25 -8.03
C PRO A 217 0.31 7.00 -6.78
N ILE A 218 0.73 6.47 -5.63
CA ILE A 218 0.70 7.11 -4.33
C ILE A 218 2.15 7.27 -3.90
N SER A 219 2.63 8.52 -3.85
CA SER A 219 3.97 8.86 -3.37
C SER A 219 3.88 9.19 -1.88
N ILE A 220 4.70 8.54 -1.06
CA ILE A 220 4.67 8.63 0.40
C ILE A 220 6.09 8.95 0.88
N GLY A 221 6.26 10.04 1.60
CA GLY A 221 7.58 10.45 2.05
C GLY A 221 7.58 11.80 2.74
N LEU A 222 8.77 12.31 3.02
CA LEU A 222 8.96 13.62 3.66
C LEU A 222 9.29 14.67 2.61
N SER A 223 8.76 15.89 2.76
CA SER A 223 9.08 17.05 1.92
C SER A 223 8.70 16.88 0.44
N LEU A 224 7.72 16.03 0.14
CA LEU A 224 7.21 15.82 -1.22
C LEU A 224 6.56 17.07 -1.82
N LEU A 225 6.05 17.99 -0.99
CA LEU A 225 5.50 19.26 -1.48
C LEU A 225 6.57 20.17 -2.11
N ASP A 226 7.83 20.03 -1.69
CA ASP A 226 8.95 20.82 -2.19
C ASP A 226 9.62 20.19 -3.42
N ASP A 227 9.25 18.95 -3.78
CA ASP A 227 9.72 18.26 -4.98
C ASP A 227 8.94 18.73 -6.22
N ALA A 228 9.44 19.80 -6.84
CA ALA A 228 8.86 20.37 -8.06
C ALA A 228 8.77 19.36 -9.21
N ALA A 229 9.72 18.43 -9.32
CA ALA A 229 9.70 17.42 -10.38
C ALA A 229 8.58 16.39 -10.14
N LEU A 230 8.42 15.94 -8.89
CA LEU A 230 7.34 15.04 -8.49
C LEU A 230 5.97 15.68 -8.70
N VAL A 231 5.76 16.91 -8.25
CA VAL A 231 4.45 17.58 -8.39
C VAL A 231 4.15 17.83 -9.88
N ALA A 232 5.13 18.32 -10.65
CA ALA A 232 4.91 18.69 -12.04
C ALA A 232 4.65 17.50 -12.97
N ARG A 233 5.17 16.30 -12.65
CA ARG A 233 4.94 15.10 -13.46
C ARG A 233 3.46 14.70 -13.55
N HIS A 234 2.67 15.10 -12.56
CA HIS A 234 1.24 14.80 -12.45
C HIS A 234 0.35 15.98 -12.87
N VAL A 235 0.96 17.08 -13.34
CA VAL A 235 0.26 18.23 -13.92
C VAL A 235 0.66 18.31 -15.39
N HIS A 236 -0.08 17.62 -16.26
CA HIS A 236 0.25 17.55 -17.68
C HIS A 236 0.00 18.87 -18.44
N GLY A 237 -1.00 19.66 -18.01
CA GLY A 237 -1.31 20.96 -18.57
C GLY A 237 -0.36 22.08 -18.11
N PRO A 238 -0.48 23.29 -18.70
CA PRO A 238 0.25 24.47 -18.23
C PRO A 238 -0.35 25.09 -16.96
N ARG A 239 -1.56 24.68 -16.57
CA ARG A 239 -2.34 25.27 -15.47
C ARG A 239 -2.69 24.23 -14.41
N ALA A 240 -2.56 24.63 -13.15
CA ALA A 240 -3.06 23.91 -11.99
C ALA A 240 -3.96 24.84 -11.15
N ALA A 241 -5.02 24.29 -10.57
CA ALA A 241 -5.86 24.99 -9.60
C ALA A 241 -5.73 24.28 -8.26
N ILE A 242 -5.12 24.93 -7.27
CA ILE A 242 -5.00 24.38 -5.91
C ILE A 242 -6.26 24.77 -5.14
N VAL A 243 -7.00 23.77 -4.68
CA VAL A 243 -8.13 23.93 -3.77
C VAL A 243 -7.68 23.52 -2.37
N THR A 244 -7.85 24.40 -1.40
CA THR A 244 -7.51 24.22 0.01
C THR A 244 -8.55 24.93 0.89
N ASN A 245 -8.44 24.82 2.21
CA ASN A 245 -9.24 25.60 3.15
C ASN A 245 -8.42 26.71 3.84
N THR A 246 -9.09 27.54 4.64
CA THR A 246 -8.51 28.65 5.41
C THR A 246 -7.48 28.23 6.47
N VAL A 247 -7.50 26.97 6.93
CA VAL A 247 -6.58 26.44 7.95
C VAL A 247 -5.28 25.90 7.32
N VAL A 248 -5.41 25.14 6.23
CA VAL A 248 -4.31 24.48 5.53
C VAL A 248 -3.55 25.46 4.63
N ALA A 249 -4.24 26.45 4.07
CA ALA A 249 -3.65 27.45 3.18
C ALA A 249 -2.39 28.15 3.75
N PRO A 250 -2.44 28.77 4.96
CA PRO A 250 -1.27 29.46 5.52
C PRO A 250 -0.10 28.52 5.85
N LEU A 251 -0.32 27.20 5.91
CA LEU A 251 0.70 26.21 6.26
C LEU A 251 1.44 25.69 5.02
N TYR A 252 0.72 25.41 3.93
CA TYR A 252 1.26 24.60 2.82
C TYR A 252 1.01 25.16 1.42
N LEU A 253 0.07 26.09 1.23
CA LEU A 253 -0.31 26.59 -0.11
C LEU A 253 0.87 27.25 -0.83
N GLU A 254 1.62 28.09 -0.13
CA GLU A 254 2.76 28.81 -0.70
C GLU A 254 3.89 27.84 -1.10
N ARG A 255 4.14 26.81 -0.29
CA ARG A 255 5.15 25.78 -0.60
C ARG A 255 4.81 25.03 -1.89
N LEU A 256 3.58 24.52 -1.99
CA LEU A 256 3.13 23.80 -3.18
C LEU A 256 3.06 24.72 -4.42
N THR A 257 2.61 25.96 -4.24
CA THR A 257 2.58 26.97 -5.32
C THR A 257 3.98 27.22 -5.87
N ARG A 258 4.98 27.39 -5.00
CA ARG A 258 6.38 27.61 -5.40
C ARG A 258 6.92 26.45 -6.23
N SER A 259 6.66 25.21 -5.82
CA SER A 259 7.06 24.01 -6.56
C SER A 259 6.45 23.99 -7.97
N LEU A 260 5.15 24.26 -8.09
CA LEU A 260 4.45 24.32 -9.38
C LEU A 260 4.96 25.45 -10.28
N VAL A 261 5.13 26.66 -9.73
CA VAL A 261 5.64 27.82 -10.48
C VAL A 261 7.07 27.60 -10.95
N SER A 262 7.93 27.02 -10.10
CA SER A 262 9.31 26.68 -10.47
C SER A 262 9.39 25.65 -11.61
N ALA A 263 8.37 24.79 -11.74
CA ALA A 263 8.19 23.86 -12.85
C ALA A 263 7.45 24.48 -14.06
N GLY A 264 7.26 25.80 -14.09
CA GLY A 264 6.67 26.53 -15.19
C GLY A 264 5.15 26.44 -15.29
N LYS A 265 4.45 26.08 -14.20
CA LYS A 265 2.98 26.03 -14.16
C LYS A 265 2.38 27.36 -13.73
N GLN A 266 1.24 27.72 -14.34
CA GLN A 266 0.36 28.78 -13.85
C GLN A 266 -0.55 28.20 -12.76
N VAL A 267 -0.69 28.91 -11.64
CA VAL A 267 -1.41 28.41 -10.46
C VAL A 267 -2.58 29.33 -10.13
N THR A 268 -3.79 28.77 -10.15
CA THR A 268 -4.99 29.36 -9.57
C THR A 268 -5.12 28.89 -8.12
N GLN A 269 -5.31 29.79 -7.17
CA GLN A 269 -5.48 29.43 -5.76
C GLN A 269 -6.94 29.62 -5.34
N ILE A 270 -7.54 28.58 -4.75
CA ILE A 270 -8.95 28.55 -4.33
C ILE A 270 -8.96 28.17 -2.84
N ILE A 271 -9.39 29.08 -1.99
CA ILE A 271 -9.41 28.90 -0.53
C ILE A 271 -10.87 28.86 -0.08
N LEU A 272 -11.30 27.70 0.38
CA LEU A 272 -12.63 27.45 0.94
C LEU A 272 -12.64 27.72 2.46
N PRO A 273 -13.81 27.98 3.06
CA PRO A 273 -13.94 27.89 4.51
C PRO A 273 -13.64 26.46 5.01
N ASP A 274 -13.22 26.33 6.27
CA ASP A 274 -12.91 25.03 6.90
C ASP A 274 -14.12 24.48 7.65
N GLY A 275 -14.27 23.16 7.70
CA GLY A 275 -15.36 22.48 8.40
C GLY A 275 -16.06 21.39 7.56
N GLU A 276 -16.69 20.41 8.22
CA GLU A 276 -17.51 19.39 7.54
C GLU A 276 -18.85 19.96 7.05
N GLU A 277 -19.36 20.99 7.75
CA GLU A 277 -20.53 21.78 7.37
C GLU A 277 -20.34 22.50 6.02
N GLU A 278 -19.09 22.81 5.67
CA GLU A 278 -18.70 23.43 4.41
C GLU A 278 -18.66 22.44 3.24
N LYS A 279 -18.79 21.14 3.52
CA LYS A 279 -18.84 20.09 2.52
C LYS A 279 -20.20 20.03 1.83
N ASN A 280 -20.61 21.13 1.19
CA ASN A 280 -21.95 21.33 0.63
C ASN A 280 -21.90 21.93 -0.79
N TRP A 281 -23.07 22.12 -1.40
CA TRP A 281 -23.18 22.63 -2.77
C TRP A 281 -22.69 24.07 -2.93
N SER A 282 -22.92 24.93 -1.94
CA SER A 282 -22.52 26.34 -1.98
C SER A 282 -21.00 26.48 -2.05
N SER A 283 -20.28 25.73 -1.22
CA SER A 283 -18.82 25.78 -1.19
C SER A 283 -18.20 25.07 -2.40
N LEU A 284 -18.88 24.06 -2.98
CA LEU A 284 -18.51 23.48 -4.28
C LEU A 284 -18.60 24.52 -5.43
N MET A 285 -19.63 25.38 -5.42
CA MET A 285 -19.79 26.43 -6.44
C MET A 285 -18.63 27.43 -6.44
N LEU A 286 -18.07 27.75 -5.27
CA LEU A 286 -16.89 28.63 -5.18
C LEU A 286 -15.70 28.09 -5.99
N ILE A 287 -15.54 26.77 -6.07
CA ILE A 287 -14.52 26.15 -6.91
C ILE A 287 -14.81 26.42 -8.39
N PHE A 288 -16.05 26.20 -8.85
CA PHE A 288 -16.43 26.43 -10.24
C PHE A 288 -16.35 27.90 -10.65
N ASP A 289 -16.75 28.80 -9.77
CA ASP A 289 -16.70 30.25 -10.01
C ASP A 289 -15.25 30.70 -10.23
N ALA A 290 -14.33 30.24 -9.38
CA ALA A 290 -12.91 30.56 -9.54
C ALA A 290 -12.31 29.95 -10.82
N LEU A 291 -12.63 28.70 -11.15
CA LEU A 291 -12.16 28.05 -12.38
C LEU A 291 -12.67 28.77 -13.64
N LEU A 292 -13.93 29.19 -13.67
CA LEU A 292 -14.51 29.93 -14.79
C LEU A 292 -13.96 31.35 -14.89
N ALA A 293 -13.82 32.05 -13.77
CA ALA A 293 -13.27 33.41 -13.72
C ALA A 293 -11.83 33.45 -14.23
N ASP A 294 -11.00 32.47 -13.86
CA ASP A 294 -9.61 32.37 -14.32
C ASP A 294 -9.48 31.70 -15.71
N LYS A 295 -10.60 31.33 -16.34
CA LYS A 295 -10.67 30.70 -17.67
C LYS A 295 -9.88 29.38 -17.74
N CYS A 296 -9.96 28.57 -16.70
CA CYS A 296 -9.43 27.22 -16.70
C CYS A 296 -10.08 26.37 -17.81
N ASP A 297 -9.28 25.55 -18.49
CA ASP A 297 -9.74 24.66 -19.55
C ASP A 297 -9.72 23.18 -19.12
N ARG A 298 -10.09 22.28 -20.04
CA ARG A 298 -10.14 20.82 -19.81
C ARG A 298 -8.78 20.18 -19.43
N LYS A 299 -7.66 20.87 -19.64
CA LYS A 299 -6.31 20.40 -19.30
C LYS A 299 -5.85 20.92 -17.94
N THR A 300 -6.61 21.80 -17.30
CA THR A 300 -6.33 22.29 -15.95
C THR A 300 -6.37 21.13 -14.96
N THR A 301 -5.33 20.98 -14.16
CA THR A 301 -5.30 19.98 -13.09
C THR A 301 -5.78 20.59 -11.79
N LEU A 302 -6.85 20.04 -11.21
CA LEU A 302 -7.26 20.38 -9.85
C LEU A 302 -6.39 19.63 -8.85
N ILE A 303 -5.86 20.35 -7.88
CA ILE A 303 -5.02 19.79 -6.82
C ILE A 303 -5.73 20.02 -5.49
N ALA A 304 -6.14 18.93 -4.83
CA ALA A 304 -6.79 18.97 -3.53
C ALA A 304 -5.74 18.97 -2.42
N LEU A 305 -5.45 20.14 -1.84
CA LEU A 305 -4.51 20.29 -0.73
C LEU A 305 -5.28 20.39 0.59
N GLY A 306 -5.37 19.30 1.34
CA GLY A 306 -6.10 19.30 2.61
C GLY A 306 -6.51 17.92 3.14
N GLY A 307 -7.44 17.93 4.10
CA GLY A 307 -8.07 16.72 4.63
C GLY A 307 -9.13 16.12 3.69
N GLY A 308 -9.90 15.15 4.21
CA GLY A 308 -10.92 14.44 3.44
C GLY A 308 -12.02 15.33 2.86
N VAL A 309 -12.42 16.39 3.56
CA VAL A 309 -13.42 17.37 3.08
C VAL A 309 -12.96 18.03 1.78
N VAL A 310 -11.76 18.63 1.78
CA VAL A 310 -11.17 19.27 0.60
C VAL A 310 -10.97 18.25 -0.51
N GLY A 311 -10.49 17.04 -0.17
CA GLY A 311 -10.30 15.94 -1.10
C GLY A 311 -11.57 15.54 -1.85
N ASP A 312 -12.68 15.37 -1.13
CA ASP A 312 -13.96 14.97 -1.69
C ASP A 312 -14.61 16.07 -2.53
N MET A 313 -14.61 17.32 -2.04
CA MET A 313 -15.16 18.46 -2.76
C MET A 313 -14.40 18.74 -4.05
N THR A 314 -13.06 18.76 -3.98
CA THR A 314 -12.21 19.01 -5.14
C THR A 314 -12.31 17.86 -6.13
N GLY A 315 -12.38 16.62 -5.64
CA GLY A 315 -12.57 15.46 -6.49
C GLY A 315 -13.90 15.48 -7.23
N PHE A 316 -14.98 15.89 -6.56
CA PHE A 316 -16.29 16.01 -7.19
C PHE A 316 -16.36 17.19 -8.17
N ALA A 317 -15.70 18.31 -7.82
CA ALA A 317 -15.52 19.42 -8.74
C ALA A 317 -14.74 18.99 -9.99
N ALA A 318 -13.64 18.24 -9.85
CA ALA A 318 -12.87 17.72 -10.97
C ALA A 318 -13.68 16.77 -11.85
N ALA A 319 -14.53 15.93 -11.25
CA ALA A 319 -15.39 15.00 -11.98
C ALA A 319 -16.45 15.70 -12.85
N THR A 320 -16.93 16.87 -12.41
CA THR A 320 -18.10 17.54 -12.99
C THR A 320 -17.73 18.76 -13.83
N TYR A 321 -16.66 19.48 -13.48
CA TYR A 321 -16.18 20.62 -14.24
C TYR A 321 -15.77 20.20 -15.65
N MET A 322 -16.36 20.85 -16.65
CA MET A 322 -16.24 20.47 -18.08
C MET A 322 -16.48 18.98 -18.37
N ARG A 323 -17.23 18.28 -17.50
CA ARG A 323 -17.50 16.83 -17.53
C ARG A 323 -16.26 15.96 -17.27
N GLY A 324 -15.28 16.48 -16.53
CA GLY A 324 -14.07 15.76 -16.14
C GLY A 324 -12.82 16.54 -16.51
N VAL A 325 -11.99 16.81 -15.50
CA VAL A 325 -10.64 17.37 -15.61
C VAL A 325 -9.67 16.63 -14.69
N PRO A 326 -8.36 16.63 -15.00
CA PRO A 326 -7.36 15.98 -14.16
C PRO A 326 -7.43 16.36 -12.68
N LEU A 327 -7.23 15.38 -11.80
CA LEU A 327 -7.24 15.53 -10.33
C LEU A 327 -5.92 15.01 -9.75
N VAL A 328 -5.31 15.74 -8.81
CA VAL A 328 -4.24 15.25 -7.94
C VAL A 328 -4.67 15.45 -6.49
N GLN A 329 -4.49 14.42 -5.66
CA GLN A 329 -4.78 14.48 -4.23
C GLN A 329 -3.49 14.75 -3.45
N VAL A 330 -3.50 15.74 -2.57
CA VAL A 330 -2.39 16.09 -1.67
C VAL A 330 -2.92 16.07 -0.23
N PRO A 331 -3.15 14.86 0.33
CA PRO A 331 -3.77 14.69 1.64
C PRO A 331 -2.87 15.18 2.79
N THR A 332 -3.42 15.99 3.69
CA THR A 332 -2.69 16.61 4.83
C THR A 332 -3.17 16.15 6.20
N THR A 333 -4.11 15.20 6.27
CA THR A 333 -4.49 14.54 7.54
C THR A 333 -4.15 13.06 7.46
N LEU A 334 -3.88 12.42 8.59
CA LEU A 334 -3.58 10.99 8.58
C LEU A 334 -4.76 10.19 8.00
N LEU A 335 -5.98 10.55 8.36
CA LEU A 335 -7.21 9.95 7.82
C LEU A 335 -7.26 10.04 6.29
N SER A 336 -6.98 11.21 5.70
CA SER A 336 -7.02 11.33 4.24
C SER A 336 -5.85 10.64 3.56
N GLN A 337 -4.69 10.54 4.20
CA GLN A 337 -3.52 9.81 3.68
C GLN A 337 -3.75 8.30 3.64
N VAL A 338 -4.42 7.73 4.64
CA VAL A 338 -4.61 6.27 4.73
C VAL A 338 -5.92 5.76 4.14
N ASP A 339 -6.92 6.64 4.05
CA ASP A 339 -8.26 6.27 3.61
C ASP A 339 -8.75 7.15 2.45
N SER A 340 -9.24 8.37 2.69
CA SER A 340 -10.10 9.06 1.72
C SER A 340 -9.44 9.40 0.38
N SER A 341 -8.12 9.59 0.32
CA SER A 341 -7.42 9.86 -0.95
C SER A 341 -7.30 8.65 -1.87
N VAL A 342 -7.63 7.44 -1.38
CA VAL A 342 -7.54 6.18 -2.13
C VAL A 342 -8.93 5.61 -2.40
N GLY A 343 -9.21 5.31 -3.66
CA GLY A 343 -10.42 4.58 -4.09
C GLY A 343 -11.53 5.43 -4.69
N GLY A 344 -11.26 6.70 -4.99
CA GLY A 344 -12.00 7.52 -5.96
C GLY A 344 -13.42 7.91 -5.57
N LYS A 345 -13.86 7.71 -4.32
CA LYS A 345 -15.14 8.27 -3.86
C LYS A 345 -14.95 9.76 -3.62
N THR A 346 -15.80 10.58 -4.20
CA THR A 346 -15.78 12.04 -4.07
C THR A 346 -17.21 12.53 -3.91
N GLY A 347 -17.43 13.64 -3.21
CA GLY A 347 -18.78 14.15 -3.06
C GLY A 347 -18.95 15.24 -2.01
N ILE A 348 -20.22 15.55 -1.76
CA ILE A 348 -20.69 16.54 -0.81
C ILE A 348 -21.87 15.99 -0.01
N ASN A 349 -22.13 16.66 1.10
CA ASN A 349 -23.25 16.38 1.98
C ASN A 349 -24.52 17.08 1.49
N HIS A 350 -25.65 16.47 1.82
CA HIS A 350 -26.97 17.08 1.78
C HIS A 350 -27.46 17.26 3.22
N PRO A 351 -28.32 18.24 3.57
CA PRO A 351 -28.86 18.37 4.92
C PRO A 351 -29.56 17.11 5.47
N LEU A 352 -30.03 16.24 4.57
CA LEU A 352 -30.67 14.96 4.88
C LEU A 352 -29.70 13.76 4.87
N GLY A 353 -28.41 13.94 4.59
CA GLY A 353 -27.47 12.83 4.59
C GLY A 353 -26.05 13.17 4.12
N LYS A 354 -25.07 12.55 4.78
CA LYS A 354 -23.64 12.67 4.48
C LYS A 354 -23.29 11.91 3.19
N ASN A 355 -22.42 12.48 2.34
CA ASN A 355 -21.91 11.84 1.12
C ASN A 355 -22.99 11.27 0.18
N MET A 356 -24.14 11.95 0.07
CA MET A 356 -25.26 11.49 -0.76
C MET A 356 -25.14 11.90 -2.22
N ILE A 357 -24.35 12.93 -2.52
CA ILE A 357 -24.21 13.51 -3.85
C ILE A 357 -22.71 13.47 -4.20
N GLY A 358 -22.35 12.81 -5.29
CA GLY A 358 -20.93 12.61 -5.60
C GLY A 358 -20.67 11.83 -6.89
N ALA A 359 -19.41 11.46 -7.08
CA ALA A 359 -18.95 10.69 -8.21
C ALA A 359 -17.82 9.72 -7.80
N PHE A 360 -17.72 8.60 -8.54
CA PHE A 360 -16.51 7.79 -8.55
C PHE A 360 -15.52 8.38 -9.56
N TYR A 361 -14.48 9.06 -9.08
CA TYR A 361 -13.49 9.76 -9.90
C TYR A 361 -12.08 9.55 -9.34
N GLN A 362 -11.21 8.89 -10.10
CA GLN A 362 -9.86 8.57 -9.66
C GLN A 362 -8.91 9.76 -9.88
N PRO A 363 -7.95 10.01 -8.97
CA PRO A 363 -6.89 10.96 -9.20
C PRO A 363 -5.86 10.41 -10.21
N GLN A 364 -5.04 11.29 -10.77
CA GLN A 364 -3.83 10.95 -11.53
C GLN A 364 -2.65 10.60 -10.62
N ALA A 365 -2.67 11.09 -9.38
CA ALA A 365 -1.71 10.75 -8.34
C ALA A 365 -2.21 11.16 -6.95
N VAL A 366 -1.67 10.50 -5.93
CA VAL A 366 -1.74 10.92 -4.53
C VAL A 366 -0.33 11.28 -4.06
N ILE A 367 -0.16 12.44 -3.44
CA ILE A 367 1.12 12.90 -2.86
C ILE A 367 0.94 13.03 -1.34
N ALA A 368 1.28 11.98 -0.61
CA ALA A 368 1.20 11.90 0.83
C ALA A 368 2.52 12.36 1.47
N ASP A 369 2.69 13.68 1.61
CA ASP A 369 3.80 14.26 2.36
C ASP A 369 3.57 14.10 3.87
N THR A 370 4.32 13.19 4.49
CA THR A 370 4.28 12.92 5.93
C THR A 370 4.65 14.12 6.78
N GLY A 371 5.41 15.09 6.24
CA GLY A 371 5.77 16.33 6.92
C GLY A 371 4.55 17.20 7.24
N THR A 372 3.44 17.04 6.53
CA THR A 372 2.19 17.75 6.80
C THR A 372 1.52 17.32 8.11
N LEU A 373 1.83 16.11 8.61
CA LEU A 373 1.27 15.63 9.88
C LEU A 373 1.88 16.33 11.10
N SER A 374 3.03 16.98 10.95
CA SER A 374 3.71 17.70 12.04
C SER A 374 2.83 18.78 12.68
N THR A 375 2.02 19.51 11.90
CA THR A 375 1.11 20.54 12.40
C THR A 375 -0.30 20.04 12.69
N LEU A 376 -0.61 18.77 12.38
CA LEU A 376 -1.95 18.21 12.57
C LEU A 376 -2.30 18.14 14.08
N PRO A 377 -3.49 18.57 14.53
CA PRO A 377 -3.89 18.42 15.93
C PRO A 377 -3.84 16.96 16.40
N ALA A 378 -3.52 16.73 17.67
CA ALA A 378 -3.42 15.37 18.22
C ALA A 378 -4.74 14.59 18.09
N ARG A 379 -5.89 15.26 18.29
CA ARG A 379 -7.23 14.67 18.13
C ARG A 379 -7.47 14.17 16.69
N GLU A 380 -7.04 14.94 15.70
CA GLU A 380 -7.14 14.57 14.27
C GLU A 380 -6.17 13.43 13.89
N LEU A 381 -4.98 13.40 14.50
CA LEU A 381 -4.05 12.28 14.34
C LEU A 381 -4.69 10.98 14.89
N SER A 382 -5.22 11.03 16.12
CA SER A 382 -5.93 9.90 16.72
C SER A 382 -7.10 9.45 15.87
N ALA A 383 -7.91 10.37 15.34
CA ALA A 383 -9.00 10.04 14.41
C ALA A 383 -8.49 9.29 13.16
N GLY A 384 -7.35 9.69 12.59
CA GLY A 384 -6.72 8.95 11.49
C GLY A 384 -6.21 7.56 11.89
N LEU A 385 -5.74 7.38 13.12
CA LEU A 385 -5.28 6.07 13.62
C LEU A 385 -6.41 5.05 13.72
N ALA A 386 -7.66 5.47 13.87
CA ALA A 386 -8.82 4.56 13.82
C ALA A 386 -8.83 3.76 12.52
N GLU A 387 -8.57 4.43 11.39
CA GLU A 387 -8.53 3.83 10.07
C GLU A 387 -7.31 2.91 9.87
N VAL A 388 -6.17 3.27 10.46
CA VAL A 388 -4.96 2.44 10.48
C VAL A 388 -5.22 1.13 11.23
N ILE A 389 -5.82 1.21 12.42
CA ILE A 389 -6.20 0.06 13.24
C ILE A 389 -7.22 -0.82 12.49
N LYS A 390 -8.21 -0.18 11.84
CA LYS A 390 -9.23 -0.88 11.05
C LYS A 390 -8.59 -1.77 9.99
N HIS A 391 -7.63 -1.28 9.21
CA HIS A 391 -6.95 -2.06 8.18
C HIS A 391 -6.26 -3.32 8.73
N GLY A 392 -5.56 -3.19 9.86
CA GLY A 392 -4.96 -4.35 10.53
C GLY A 392 -6.03 -5.35 11.00
N ALA A 393 -7.07 -4.86 11.66
CA ALA A 393 -8.12 -5.70 12.24
C ALA A 393 -8.86 -6.55 11.18
N ILE A 394 -9.08 -6.02 9.97
CA ILE A 394 -9.93 -6.67 8.96
C ILE A 394 -9.18 -7.57 7.97
N ILE A 395 -7.89 -7.34 7.73
CA ILE A 395 -7.13 -7.99 6.64
C ILE A 395 -5.73 -8.46 7.06
N ASP A 396 -5.12 -7.85 8.07
CA ASP A 396 -3.68 -8.01 8.31
C ASP A 396 -3.32 -8.01 9.80
N THR A 397 -3.32 -9.22 10.38
CA THR A 397 -2.98 -9.44 11.78
C THR A 397 -1.55 -9.02 12.11
N ASP A 398 -0.57 -9.24 11.22
CA ASP A 398 0.82 -8.84 11.45
C ASP A 398 0.94 -7.31 11.53
N PHE A 399 0.17 -6.59 10.70
CA PHE A 399 0.11 -5.14 10.79
C PHE A 399 -0.64 -4.67 12.04
N PHE A 400 -1.70 -5.36 12.47
CA PHE A 400 -2.36 -5.09 13.75
C PHE A 400 -1.37 -5.21 14.93
N ASP A 401 -0.62 -6.30 14.99
CA ASP A 401 0.42 -6.54 16.00
C ASP A 401 1.52 -5.45 15.92
N TRP A 402 1.89 -5.03 14.72
CA TRP A 402 2.84 -3.92 14.53
C TRP A 402 2.29 -2.60 15.10
N ILE A 403 1.01 -2.29 14.88
CA ILE A 403 0.39 -1.07 15.41
C ILE A 403 0.38 -1.11 16.94
N GLU A 404 0.05 -2.24 17.57
CA GLU A 404 0.11 -2.38 19.03
C GLU A 404 1.51 -2.05 19.58
N ASN A 405 2.55 -2.56 18.92
CA ASN A 405 3.93 -2.34 19.34
C ASN A 405 4.46 -0.93 19.04
N ASN A 406 3.82 -0.19 18.13
CA ASN A 406 4.31 1.12 17.65
C ASN A 406 3.34 2.28 17.93
N ILE A 407 2.23 2.05 18.67
CA ILE A 407 1.22 3.07 18.89
C ILE A 407 1.79 4.34 19.55
N GLY A 408 2.74 4.20 20.47
CA GLY A 408 3.44 5.32 21.08
C GLY A 408 4.25 6.14 20.08
N ALA A 409 4.94 5.48 19.14
CA ALA A 409 5.70 6.16 18.08
C ALA A 409 4.77 6.89 17.09
N LEU A 410 3.64 6.26 16.75
CA LEU A 410 2.61 6.87 15.90
C LEU A 410 2.03 8.14 16.53
N LEU A 411 1.67 8.09 17.80
CA LEU A 411 1.17 9.26 18.55
C LEU A 411 2.23 10.36 18.73
N ALA A 412 3.50 9.97 18.84
CA ALA A 412 4.64 10.88 18.84
C ALA A 412 4.97 11.48 17.45
N LYS A 413 4.20 11.10 16.42
CA LYS A 413 4.41 11.48 15.02
C LYS A 413 5.80 11.12 14.50
N ASP A 414 6.33 9.98 14.93
CA ASP A 414 7.57 9.45 14.38
C ASP A 414 7.44 9.26 12.86
N ALA A 415 8.37 9.85 12.11
CA ALA A 415 8.27 9.92 10.66
C ALA A 415 8.32 8.52 10.01
N VAL A 416 9.13 7.62 10.57
CA VAL A 416 9.29 6.26 10.04
C VAL A 416 8.04 5.43 10.32
N ALA A 417 7.53 5.49 11.55
CA ALA A 417 6.30 4.81 11.94
C ALA A 417 5.10 5.30 11.13
N LEU A 418 4.93 6.62 10.98
CA LEU A 418 3.84 7.19 10.19
C LEU A 418 3.94 6.77 8.71
N ALA A 419 5.12 6.86 8.11
CA ALA A 419 5.29 6.46 6.72
C ALA A 419 4.98 4.96 6.51
N HIS A 420 5.39 4.09 7.43
CA HIS A 420 5.05 2.67 7.38
C HIS A 420 3.54 2.44 7.51
N ALA A 421 2.88 3.11 8.48
CA ALA A 421 1.44 2.99 8.69
C ALA A 421 0.64 3.45 7.47
N ILE A 422 1.05 4.56 6.84
CA ILE A 422 0.43 5.08 5.62
C ILE A 422 0.65 4.11 4.46
N GLN A 423 1.89 3.68 4.22
CA GLN A 423 2.21 2.75 3.15
C GLN A 423 1.41 1.45 3.25
N ARG A 424 1.35 0.85 4.45
CA ARG A 424 0.64 -0.42 4.64
C ARG A 424 -0.87 -0.25 4.51
N SER A 425 -1.43 0.82 5.07
CA SER A 425 -2.85 1.16 4.93
C SER A 425 -3.24 1.38 3.47
N CYS A 426 -2.47 2.18 2.73
CA CYS A 426 -2.69 2.39 1.30
C CYS A 426 -2.59 1.08 0.51
N ALA A 427 -1.63 0.20 0.82
CA ALA A 427 -1.48 -1.09 0.15
C ALA A 427 -2.69 -2.01 0.37
N ILE A 428 -3.18 -2.08 1.61
CA ILE A 428 -4.39 -2.84 1.96
C ILE A 428 -5.59 -2.27 1.21
N LYS A 429 -5.81 -0.95 1.29
CA LYS A 429 -6.95 -0.30 0.64
C LYS A 429 -6.89 -0.40 -0.89
N ALA A 430 -5.72 -0.23 -1.49
CA ALA A 430 -5.51 -0.39 -2.93
C ALA A 430 -5.86 -1.80 -3.40
N GLU A 431 -5.45 -2.84 -2.66
CA GLU A 431 -5.79 -4.23 -3.00
C GLU A 431 -7.30 -4.49 -2.90
N VAL A 432 -7.97 -3.95 -1.88
CA VAL A 432 -9.43 -4.06 -1.73
C VAL A 432 -10.16 -3.33 -2.86
N VAL A 433 -9.74 -2.09 -3.18
CA VAL A 433 -10.31 -1.29 -4.28
C VAL A 433 -10.07 -1.96 -5.63
N ARG A 434 -8.92 -2.59 -5.84
CA ARG A 434 -8.61 -3.35 -7.07
C ARG A 434 -9.53 -4.54 -7.25
N GLN A 435 -9.89 -5.22 -6.16
CA GLN A 435 -10.84 -6.34 -6.20
C GLN A 435 -12.29 -5.88 -6.40
N ASP A 436 -12.65 -4.71 -5.86
CA ASP A 436 -14.01 -4.18 -5.91
C ASP A 436 -14.02 -2.64 -5.87
N GLU A 437 -13.90 -2.02 -7.06
CA GLU A 437 -13.83 -0.56 -7.17
C GLU A 437 -15.16 0.12 -6.80
N ARG A 438 -16.31 -0.53 -7.02
CA ARG A 438 -17.63 0.11 -6.87
C ARG A 438 -18.41 -0.35 -5.63
N GLU A 439 -17.74 -1.03 -4.70
CA GLU A 439 -18.33 -1.46 -3.43
C GLU A 439 -19.55 -2.38 -3.57
N SER A 440 -19.43 -3.39 -4.42
CA SER A 440 -20.47 -4.41 -4.65
C SER A 440 -20.22 -5.73 -3.92
N GLY A 441 -19.11 -5.87 -3.21
CA GLY A 441 -18.70 -7.11 -2.53
C GLY A 441 -17.63 -6.86 -1.47
N ILE A 442 -16.40 -7.31 -1.74
CA ILE A 442 -15.33 -7.35 -0.73
C ILE A 442 -14.98 -5.97 -0.17
N ARG A 443 -15.19 -4.86 -0.91
CA ARG A 443 -14.88 -3.52 -0.40
C ARG A 443 -15.75 -3.10 0.78
N ALA A 444 -16.89 -3.75 0.99
CA ALA A 444 -17.74 -3.52 2.16
C ALA A 444 -17.02 -3.80 3.49
N ILE A 445 -15.97 -4.64 3.54
CA ILE A 445 -15.21 -4.91 4.76
C ILE A 445 -14.50 -3.68 5.32
N LEU A 446 -14.26 -2.65 4.49
CA LEU A 446 -13.74 -1.37 4.96
C LEU A 446 -14.74 -0.62 5.87
N ASN A 447 -15.97 -1.10 6.00
CA ASN A 447 -16.97 -0.53 6.89
C ASN A 447 -16.98 -1.19 8.29
N PHE A 448 -15.91 -1.90 8.69
CA PHE A 448 -15.76 -2.36 10.07
C PHE A 448 -15.87 -1.18 11.05
N GLY A 449 -16.75 -1.32 12.04
CA GLY A 449 -17.13 -0.27 12.99
C GLY A 449 -18.07 0.82 12.46
N HIS A 450 -18.26 0.97 11.15
CA HIS A 450 -18.95 2.13 10.57
C HIS A 450 -20.46 2.16 10.82
N THR A 451 -21.12 0.99 10.92
CA THR A 451 -22.56 0.94 11.22
C THR A 451 -22.86 1.58 12.58
N PHE A 452 -22.05 1.28 13.60
CA PHE A 452 -22.13 1.93 14.90
C PHE A 452 -21.66 3.39 14.84
N ALA A 453 -20.56 3.66 14.13
CA ALA A 453 -20.00 5.01 14.02
C ALA A 453 -21.00 6.01 13.43
N HIS A 454 -21.69 5.64 12.36
CA HIS A 454 -22.70 6.51 11.74
C HIS A 454 -23.87 6.80 12.69
N ALA A 455 -24.28 5.82 13.50
CA ALA A 455 -25.30 6.04 14.52
C ALA A 455 -24.81 6.97 15.64
N ILE A 456 -23.54 6.87 16.06
CA ILE A 456 -22.92 7.81 17.00
C ILE A 456 -22.89 9.23 16.41
N GLU A 457 -22.39 9.40 15.18
CA GLU A 457 -22.30 10.71 14.52
C GLU A 457 -23.68 11.35 14.35
N ALA A 458 -24.68 10.57 13.93
CA ALA A 458 -26.04 11.06 13.75
C ALA A 458 -26.72 11.39 15.09
N GLY A 459 -26.53 10.55 16.12
CA GLY A 459 -27.14 10.71 17.44
C GLY A 459 -26.57 11.87 18.25
N LEU A 460 -25.26 12.14 18.15
CA LEU A 460 -24.60 13.28 18.79
C LEU A 460 -24.71 14.59 18.01
N GLY A 461 -25.15 14.52 16.76
CA GLY A 461 -25.04 15.60 15.78
C GLY A 461 -23.65 15.65 15.14
N TYR A 462 -23.64 15.90 13.82
CA TYR A 462 -22.41 15.98 13.04
C TYR A 462 -21.48 17.08 13.58
N GLY A 463 -20.20 16.75 13.76
CA GLY A 463 -19.16 17.66 14.23
C GLY A 463 -18.85 17.56 15.74
N THR A 464 -19.69 16.90 16.54
CA THR A 464 -19.41 16.68 17.98
C THR A 464 -18.23 15.73 18.16
N TRP A 465 -18.32 14.54 17.56
CA TRP A 465 -17.21 13.60 17.42
C TRP A 465 -16.64 13.69 16.01
N LEU A 466 -15.32 13.57 15.93
CA LEU A 466 -14.65 13.33 14.66
C LEU A 466 -15.04 11.94 14.15
N HIS A 467 -15.08 11.77 12.83
CA HIS A 467 -15.43 10.48 12.22
C HIS A 467 -14.57 9.32 12.76
N GLY A 468 -13.26 9.53 12.89
CA GLY A 468 -12.36 8.52 13.45
C GLY A 468 -12.61 8.17 14.91
N GLU A 469 -13.13 9.10 15.72
CA GLU A 469 -13.55 8.81 17.11
C GLU A 469 -14.74 7.86 17.14
N ALA A 470 -15.73 8.14 16.29
CA ALA A 470 -16.91 7.29 16.13
C ALA A 470 -16.54 5.92 15.54
N VAL A 471 -15.65 5.86 14.55
CA VAL A 471 -15.15 4.59 13.98
C VAL A 471 -14.36 3.79 15.01
N GLY A 472 -13.46 4.43 15.77
CA GLY A 472 -12.72 3.79 16.86
C GLY A 472 -13.64 3.12 17.87
N CYS A 473 -14.62 3.86 18.38
CA CYS A 473 -15.63 3.33 19.30
C CYS A 473 -16.50 2.24 18.64
N GLY A 474 -16.92 2.45 17.40
CA GLY A 474 -17.71 1.49 16.64
C GLY A 474 -16.97 0.18 16.39
N MET A 475 -15.64 0.19 16.23
CA MET A 475 -14.84 -1.04 16.15
C MET A 475 -14.86 -1.83 17.47
N VAL A 476 -14.87 -1.15 18.62
CA VAL A 476 -15.02 -1.82 19.93
C VAL A 476 -16.38 -2.50 20.04
N MET A 477 -17.45 -1.80 19.64
CA MET A 477 -18.80 -2.36 19.62
C MET A 477 -18.92 -3.55 18.64
N ALA A 478 -18.32 -3.44 17.46
CA ALA A 478 -18.28 -4.54 16.49
C ALA A 478 -17.45 -5.73 16.97
N ALA A 479 -16.38 -5.50 17.73
CA ALA A 479 -15.58 -6.56 18.35
C ALA A 479 -16.35 -7.27 19.48
N ASP A 480 -17.05 -6.53 20.34
CA ASP A 480 -17.94 -7.10 21.36
C ASP A 480 -19.03 -7.98 20.73
N LEU A 481 -19.70 -7.49 19.68
CA LEU A 481 -20.68 -8.28 18.94
C LEU A 481 -20.05 -9.52 18.28
N SER A 482 -18.84 -9.41 17.72
CA SER A 482 -18.11 -10.55 17.16
C SER A 482 -17.80 -11.62 18.21
N GLN A 483 -17.44 -11.19 19.43
CA GLN A 483 -17.19 -12.09 20.57
C GLN A 483 -18.46 -12.81 21.00
N ARG A 484 -19.59 -12.11 21.10
CA ARG A 484 -20.90 -12.69 21.47
C ARG A 484 -21.36 -13.75 20.49
N LEU A 485 -21.08 -13.55 19.21
CA LEU A 485 -21.36 -14.53 18.16
C LEU A 485 -20.35 -15.70 18.11
N GLY A 486 -19.35 -15.70 19.00
CA GLY A 486 -18.31 -16.72 19.07
C GLY A 486 -17.32 -16.70 17.90
N PHE A 487 -17.19 -15.57 17.20
CA PHE A 487 -16.28 -15.45 16.05
C PHE A 487 -14.85 -15.07 16.45
N ILE A 488 -14.71 -14.39 17.58
CA ILE A 488 -13.42 -14.08 18.22
C ILE A 488 -13.52 -14.40 19.72
N ASP A 489 -12.38 -14.60 20.36
CA ASP A 489 -12.32 -14.78 21.81
C ASP A 489 -12.34 -13.43 22.56
N ALA A 490 -12.54 -13.51 23.88
CA ALA A 490 -12.60 -12.32 24.74
C ALA A 490 -11.27 -11.54 24.76
N GLU A 491 -10.14 -12.23 24.61
CA GLU A 491 -8.84 -11.57 24.58
C GLU A 491 -8.64 -10.74 23.30
N THR A 492 -9.07 -11.25 22.14
CA THR A 492 -9.04 -10.52 20.87
C THR A 492 -9.92 -9.26 20.94
N SER A 493 -11.12 -9.37 21.51
CA SER A 493 -11.98 -8.21 21.75
C SER A 493 -11.31 -7.18 22.66
N ALA A 494 -10.69 -7.64 23.76
CA ALA A 494 -9.96 -6.77 24.68
C ALA A 494 -8.72 -6.12 24.05
N ARG A 495 -8.00 -6.81 23.16
CA ARG A 495 -6.88 -6.24 22.40
C ARG A 495 -7.32 -5.05 21.55
N ILE A 496 -8.42 -5.18 20.82
CA ILE A 496 -8.98 -4.08 20.01
C ILE A 496 -9.34 -2.89 20.90
N ALA A 497 -10.07 -3.12 22.00
CA ALA A 497 -10.44 -2.05 22.93
C ALA A 497 -9.22 -1.35 23.54
N ARG A 498 -8.18 -2.11 23.93
CA ARG A 498 -6.93 -1.54 24.46
C ARG A 498 -6.19 -0.73 23.42
N LEU A 499 -6.13 -1.20 22.17
CA LEU A 499 -5.43 -0.48 21.09
C LEU A 499 -6.17 0.81 20.70
N VAL A 500 -7.50 0.76 20.56
CA VAL A 500 -8.32 1.95 20.31
C VAL A 500 -8.11 2.98 21.43
N LYS A 501 -8.16 2.55 22.69
CA LYS A 501 -7.89 3.43 23.84
C LYS A 501 -6.45 3.98 23.82
N ALA A 502 -5.47 3.14 23.50
CA ALA A 502 -4.06 3.53 23.43
C ALA A 502 -3.81 4.55 22.31
N ALA A 503 -4.60 4.54 21.24
CA ALA A 503 -4.59 5.55 20.18
C ALA A 503 -5.24 6.89 20.58
N GLY A 504 -5.76 7.00 21.81
CA GLY A 504 -6.45 8.20 22.29
C GLY A 504 -7.90 8.32 21.81
N LEU A 505 -8.52 7.22 21.37
CA LEU A 505 -9.89 7.20 20.85
C LEU A 505 -10.90 6.77 21.93
N PRO A 506 -12.17 7.22 21.84
CA PRO A 506 -13.23 6.72 22.69
C PRO A 506 -13.46 5.22 22.50
N THR A 507 -13.81 4.54 23.58
CA THR A 507 -14.13 3.10 23.60
C THR A 507 -15.53 2.80 24.15
N VAL A 508 -16.25 3.85 24.55
CA VAL A 508 -17.61 3.79 25.09
C VAL A 508 -18.41 4.88 24.42
N ALA A 509 -19.55 4.52 23.85
CA ALA A 509 -20.46 5.41 23.15
C ALA A 509 -21.42 6.10 24.15
N PRO A 510 -22.03 7.24 23.78
CA PRO A 510 -23.16 7.78 24.53
C PRO A 510 -24.36 6.83 24.47
N ASP A 511 -25.13 6.78 25.55
CA ASP A 511 -26.42 6.09 25.55
C ASP A 511 -27.48 6.96 24.86
N LEU A 512 -27.80 6.60 23.61
CA LEU A 512 -28.85 7.24 22.80
C LEU A 512 -30.24 6.66 23.09
N GLY A 513 -30.33 5.57 23.87
CA GLY A 513 -31.52 4.73 23.95
C GLY A 513 -31.58 3.69 22.82
N GLN A 514 -32.04 2.48 23.16
CA GLN A 514 -32.01 1.32 22.26
C GLN A 514 -32.75 1.57 20.93
N ASP A 515 -33.95 2.17 20.99
CA ASP A 515 -34.77 2.43 19.80
C ASP A 515 -34.06 3.40 18.84
N THR A 516 -33.48 4.49 19.39
CA THR A 516 -32.73 5.46 18.59
C THR A 516 -31.49 4.86 17.95
N TRP A 517 -30.77 3.97 18.65
CA TRP A 517 -29.66 3.23 18.05
C TRP A 517 -30.11 2.39 16.86
N LEU A 518 -31.20 1.65 16.99
CA LEU A 518 -31.72 0.80 15.92
C LEU A 518 -32.16 1.63 14.72
N ASP A 519 -32.93 2.70 14.95
CA ASP A 519 -33.39 3.61 13.90
C ASP A 519 -32.22 4.23 13.12
N LEU A 520 -31.18 4.68 13.82
CA LEU A 520 -30.02 5.31 13.18
C LEU A 520 -29.12 4.31 12.43
N MET A 521 -29.04 3.06 12.89
CA MET A 521 -28.33 1.99 12.17
C MET A 521 -29.11 1.51 10.94
N GLU A 522 -30.44 1.64 10.92
CA GLU A 522 -31.28 1.27 9.78
C GLU A 522 -31.09 2.17 8.55
N VAL A 523 -30.60 3.40 8.74
CA VAL A 523 -30.35 4.38 7.66
C VAL A 523 -29.05 4.08 6.88
N ASP A 524 -28.18 3.19 7.37
CA ASP A 524 -26.96 2.79 6.65
C ASP A 524 -27.33 2.03 5.35
N LYS A 525 -26.67 2.42 4.25
CA LYS A 525 -26.95 2.03 2.85
C LYS A 525 -26.75 0.53 2.54
N LYS A 526 -26.50 -0.30 3.56
CA LYS A 526 -26.23 -1.75 3.45
C LYS A 526 -27.44 -2.62 3.77
N ASN A 527 -28.56 -1.99 4.12
CA ASN A 527 -29.78 -2.68 4.53
C ASN A 527 -30.61 -3.04 3.30
N GLU A 528 -30.67 -4.32 2.98
CA GLU A 528 -31.59 -4.87 1.99
C GLU A 528 -32.76 -5.51 2.76
N GLY A 529 -33.96 -4.95 2.62
CA GLY A 529 -35.18 -5.52 3.22
C GLY A 529 -35.33 -5.32 4.73
N GLY A 530 -34.74 -4.27 5.32
CA GLY A 530 -34.91 -3.91 6.74
C GLY A 530 -34.07 -4.70 7.73
N VAL A 531 -33.07 -5.46 7.26
CA VAL A 531 -32.16 -6.22 8.12
C VAL A 531 -30.78 -5.57 8.14
N ILE A 532 -30.31 -5.21 9.34
CA ILE A 532 -29.01 -4.55 9.54
C ILE A 532 -27.88 -5.54 9.25
N LYS A 533 -27.02 -5.19 8.28
CA LYS A 533 -25.78 -5.93 7.99
C LYS A 533 -24.60 -5.27 8.71
N PHE A 534 -23.84 -6.09 9.43
CA PHE A 534 -22.63 -5.70 10.14
C PHE A 534 -21.39 -6.25 9.43
N ILE A 535 -20.29 -5.52 9.58
CA ILE A 535 -18.95 -6.03 9.31
C ILE A 535 -18.35 -6.43 10.66
N LEU A 536 -18.04 -7.72 10.82
CA LEU A 536 -17.55 -8.33 12.06
C LEU A 536 -16.24 -9.08 11.80
N LEU A 537 -15.53 -9.50 12.85
CA LEU A 537 -14.25 -10.22 12.74
C LEU A 537 -14.44 -11.73 12.93
N LYS A 538 -13.77 -12.54 12.10
CA LYS A 538 -13.82 -14.01 12.17
C LYS A 538 -12.64 -14.68 11.41
N PRO A 539 -11.45 -14.85 12.00
CA PRO A 539 -10.93 -14.28 13.26
C PRO A 539 -10.34 -12.86 13.04
N LEU A 540 -9.52 -12.34 13.96
CA LEU A 540 -8.73 -11.11 13.76
C LEU A 540 -7.88 -11.21 12.49
N GLY A 541 -7.85 -10.13 11.69
CA GLY A 541 -7.24 -10.10 10.36
C GLY A 541 -8.15 -10.66 9.26
N THR A 542 -9.41 -11.00 9.56
CA THR A 542 -10.40 -11.43 8.57
C THR A 542 -11.78 -10.92 8.94
N ALA A 543 -12.36 -10.07 8.07
CA ALA A 543 -13.72 -9.58 8.24
C ALA A 543 -14.78 -10.44 7.55
N VAL A 544 -15.99 -10.45 8.09
CA VAL A 544 -17.18 -11.09 7.53
C VAL A 544 -18.36 -10.12 7.52
N ILE A 545 -19.17 -10.19 6.47
CA ILE A 545 -20.45 -9.47 6.36
C ILE A 545 -21.54 -10.41 6.85
N THR A 546 -22.28 -10.02 7.89
CA THR A 546 -23.33 -10.87 8.47
C THR A 546 -24.39 -10.03 9.18
N THR A 547 -25.49 -10.66 9.54
CA THR A 547 -26.49 -10.11 10.47
C THR A 547 -26.22 -10.64 11.88
N ALA A 548 -26.89 -10.06 12.88
CA ALA A 548 -26.82 -10.50 14.27
C ALA A 548 -28.22 -10.67 14.87
N PRO A 549 -28.42 -11.63 15.81
CA PRO A 549 -29.65 -11.71 16.58
C PRO A 549 -29.87 -10.44 17.41
N ALA A 550 -31.13 -9.99 17.50
CA ALA A 550 -31.48 -8.77 18.24
C ALA A 550 -31.02 -8.79 19.71
N ALA A 551 -31.05 -9.96 20.35
CA ALA A 551 -30.60 -10.12 21.74
C ALA A 551 -29.09 -9.83 21.92
N GLU A 552 -28.25 -10.28 20.99
CA GLU A 552 -26.80 -10.04 21.05
C GLU A 552 -26.44 -8.60 20.73
N LEU A 553 -27.17 -7.99 19.78
CA LEU A 553 -27.04 -6.57 19.48
C LEU A 553 -27.44 -5.71 20.70
N ALA A 554 -28.58 -6.00 21.33
CA ALA A 554 -29.03 -5.29 22.53
C ALA A 554 -28.01 -5.41 23.67
N ALA A 555 -27.45 -6.61 23.88
CA ALA A 555 -26.45 -6.82 24.91
C ALA A 555 -25.11 -6.11 24.59
N THR A 556 -24.74 -5.98 23.32
CA THR A 556 -23.61 -5.16 22.85
C THR A 556 -23.84 -3.69 23.18
N LEU A 557 -25.00 -3.15 22.80
CA LEU A 557 -25.36 -1.75 23.09
C LEU A 557 -25.31 -1.48 24.59
N GLN A 558 -25.90 -2.35 25.41
CA GLN A 558 -25.88 -2.20 26.86
C GLN A 558 -24.45 -2.23 27.47
N ALA A 559 -23.55 -3.03 26.91
CA ALA A 559 -22.18 -3.17 27.41
C ALA A 559 -21.26 -2.03 26.99
N CYS A 560 -21.55 -1.36 25.87
CA CYS A 560 -20.66 -0.39 25.23
C CYS A 560 -21.14 1.06 25.30
N VAL A 561 -22.25 1.34 25.99
CA VAL A 561 -22.77 2.72 26.16
C VAL A 561 -22.67 3.20 27.61
N GLN A 562 -22.62 4.52 27.80
CA GLN A 562 -22.70 5.16 29.11
C GLN A 562 -23.60 6.40 29.07
N PRO A 563 -24.22 6.81 30.19
CA PRO A 563 -24.97 8.06 30.26
C PRO A 563 -24.09 9.24 29.83
N HIS A 564 -24.66 10.11 28.99
CA HIS A 564 -24.00 11.30 28.48
C HIS A 564 -23.84 12.38 29.56
#